data_AF-A0A544YBA8-F1
#
_entry.id   AF-A0A544YBA8-F1
#
_cell.length_a   1.000
_cell.length_b   1.000
_cell.length_c   1.000
_cell.angle_alpha   90.00
_cell.angle_beta   90.00
_cell.angle_gamma   90.00
#
_symmetry.space_group_name_H-M   'P 1'
#
loop_
_entity.id
_entity.type
_entity.pdbx_description
1 polymer ?
#
loop_
_entity_poly.entity_id
_entity_poly.type
_entity_poly.pdbx_seq_one_letter_code
_entity_poly.pdbx_strand_id
1 'polypeptide(L)'
;MNVLEEWTALVCRELGIDPARVDRTAVLDLTRDVAHGVARPAAPLTAYLMGLAQGAGSAPPDVVERLSRMAKDWADVNAERKETTDTPGS
;
A
#
# COMPACT_ATOMS: atom_id res chain seq x y z
N MET A 1 24.51 -3.96 3.15
CA MET A 1 23.28 -4.34 2.44
C MET A 1 22.39 -5.05 3.46
N ASN A 2 21.11 -4.71 3.54
CA ASN A 2 20.19 -5.41 4.44
C ASN A 2 19.48 -6.56 3.71
N VAL A 3 18.90 -7.51 4.45
CA VAL A 3 18.22 -8.69 3.90
C VAL A 3 17.15 -8.30 2.87
N LEU A 4 16.45 -7.18 3.08
CA LEU A 4 15.42 -6.69 2.16
C LEU A 4 16.01 -6.19 0.84
N GLU A 5 17.17 -5.53 0.85
CA GLU A 5 17.91 -5.12 -0.36
C GLU A 5 18.34 -6.33 -1.18
N GLU A 6 18.98 -7.29 -0.54
CA GLU A 6 19.47 -8.51 -1.19
C GLU A 6 18.31 -9.33 -1.78
N TRP A 7 17.24 -9.51 -1.02
CA TRP A 7 16.05 -10.20 -1.48
C TRP A 7 15.38 -9.48 -2.65
N THR A 8 15.22 -8.16 -2.58
CA THR A 8 14.63 -7.36 -3.66
C THR A 8 15.45 -7.49 -4.94
N ALA A 9 16.79 -7.39 -4.84
CA ALA A 9 17.68 -7.54 -5.98
C ALA A 9 17.62 -8.95 -6.59
N LEU A 10 17.54 -10.00 -5.76
CA LEU A 10 17.38 -11.38 -6.23
C LEU A 10 16.08 -11.59 -7.00
N VAL A 11 14.96 -11.11 -6.45
CA VAL A 11 13.63 -11.22 -7.10
C VAL A 11 13.58 -10.40 -8.39
N CYS A 12 14.15 -9.19 -8.40
CA CYS A 12 14.22 -8.38 -9.62
C CYS A 12 14.99 -9.10 -10.73
N ARG A 13 16.12 -9.72 -10.40
CA ARG A 13 16.90 -10.52 -11.35
C ARG A 13 16.10 -11.71 -11.90
N GLU A 14 15.40 -12.44 -11.04
CA GLU A 14 14.59 -13.60 -11.44
C GLU A 14 13.46 -13.19 -12.40
N LEU A 15 12.84 -12.04 -12.14
CA LEU A 15 11.70 -11.55 -12.92
C LEU A 15 12.10 -10.66 -14.12
N GLY A 16 13.39 -10.43 -14.35
CA GLY A 16 13.88 -9.53 -15.40
C GLY A 16 13.48 -8.06 -15.19
N ILE A 17 13.29 -7.64 -13.94
CA ILE A 17 12.94 -6.27 -13.56
C ILE A 17 14.23 -5.49 -13.30
N ASP A 18 14.35 -4.30 -13.88
CA ASP A 18 15.40 -3.35 -13.52
C ASP A 18 15.15 -2.81 -12.10
N PRO A 19 16.05 -3.07 -11.12
CA PRO A 19 15.89 -2.58 -9.75
C PRO A 19 15.76 -1.06 -9.65
N ALA A 20 16.31 -0.30 -10.59
CA ALA A 20 16.19 1.16 -10.61
C ALA A 20 14.76 1.65 -10.89
N ARG A 21 13.88 0.77 -11.40
CA ARG A 21 12.46 1.07 -11.65
C ARG A 21 11.58 0.79 -10.43
N VAL A 22 12.12 0.21 -9.37
CA VAL A 22 11.37 -0.14 -8.15
C VAL A 22 11.61 0.93 -7.10
N ASP A 23 10.63 1.81 -6.89
CA ASP A 23 10.61 2.68 -5.72
C ASP A 23 10.17 1.89 -4.49
N ARG A 24 11.14 1.21 -3.86
CA ARG A 24 10.88 0.39 -2.68
C ARG A 24 10.31 1.21 -1.52
N THR A 25 10.84 2.40 -1.29
CA THR A 25 10.42 3.23 -0.15
C THR A 25 8.93 3.57 -0.29
N ALA A 26 8.52 4.00 -1.48
CA ALA A 26 7.12 4.26 -1.80
C ALA A 26 6.20 3.04 -1.57
N VAL A 27 6.62 1.85 -1.99
CA VAL A 27 5.84 0.61 -1.79
C VAL A 27 5.71 0.25 -0.30
N LEU A 28 6.80 0.37 0.46
CA LEU A 28 6.79 0.06 1.89
C LEU A 28 5.99 1.08 2.71
N ASP A 29 6.05 2.36 2.35
CA ASP A 29 5.26 3.39 3.01
C ASP A 29 3.77 3.26 2.66
N LEU A 30 3.41 2.94 1.41
CA LEU A 30 2.03 2.61 1.04
C LEU A 30 1.50 1.42 1.83
N THR A 31 2.25 0.31 1.88
CA THR A 31 1.80 -0.88 2.61
C THR A 31 1.69 -0.63 4.11
N ARG A 32 2.53 0.26 4.68
CA ARG A 32 2.39 0.75 6.05
C ARG A 32 1.08 1.52 6.24
N ASP A 33 0.80 2.50 5.39
CA ASP A 33 -0.42 3.31 5.44
C ASP A 33 -1.67 2.42 5.35
N VAL A 34 -1.69 1.46 4.43
CA VAL A 34 -2.81 0.50 4.28
C VAL A 34 -2.95 -0.43 5.48
N ALA A 35 -1.85 -0.93 6.02
CA ALA A 35 -1.89 -1.83 7.18
C ALA A 35 -2.45 -1.14 8.43
N HIS A 36 -2.14 0.15 8.61
CA HIS A 36 -2.63 0.96 9.72
C HIS A 36 -4.04 1.50 9.50
N GLY A 37 -4.33 2.00 8.29
CA GLY A 37 -5.58 2.68 8.00
C GLY A 37 -6.73 1.74 7.65
N VAL A 38 -6.44 0.62 6.99
CA VAL A 38 -7.46 -0.33 6.50
C VAL A 38 -7.47 -1.61 7.32
N ALA A 39 -6.46 -2.47 7.12
CA ALA A 39 -6.26 -3.71 7.86
C ALA A 39 -4.92 -4.33 7.43
N ARG A 40 -4.26 -5.09 8.32
CA ARG A 40 -2.99 -5.77 7.99
C ARG A 40 -3.07 -6.65 6.73
N PRO A 41 -4.15 -7.44 6.47
CA PRO A 41 -4.27 -8.21 5.23
C PRO A 41 -4.46 -7.37 3.96
N ALA A 42 -4.92 -6.12 4.08
CA ALA A 42 -5.15 -5.25 2.93
C ALA A 42 -3.84 -4.74 2.31
N ALA A 43 -2.74 -4.69 3.08
CA ALA A 43 -1.45 -4.20 2.60
C ALA A 43 -0.89 -5.02 1.43
N PRO A 44 -0.69 -6.36 1.53
CA PRO A 44 -0.21 -7.15 0.39
C PRO A 44 -1.21 -7.17 -0.78
N LEU A 45 -2.52 -7.15 -0.51
CA LEU A 45 -3.54 -7.10 -1.56
C LEU A 45 -3.45 -5.80 -2.37
N THR A 46 -3.28 -4.66 -1.70
CA THR A 46 -3.14 -3.34 -2.34
C THR A 46 -1.88 -3.26 -3.18
N ALA A 47 -0.75 -3.74 -2.68
CA ALA A 47 0.50 -3.79 -3.43
C ALA A 47 0.37 -4.65 -4.70
N TYR A 48 -0.29 -5.79 -4.62
CA TYR A 48 -0.55 -6.66 -5.76
C TYR A 48 -1.46 -5.99 -6.82
N LEU A 49 -2.57 -5.38 -6.40
CA LEU A 49 -3.49 -4.68 -7.29
C LEU A 49 -2.84 -3.46 -7.96
N MET A 50 -2.01 -2.71 -7.22
CA MET A 50 -1.22 -1.61 -7.78
C MET A 50 -0.25 -2.12 -8.86
N GLY A 51 0.45 -3.23 -8.58
CA GLY A 51 1.35 -3.86 -9.55
C GLY A 51 0.61 -4.32 -10.82
N LEU A 52 -0.57 -4.92 -10.68
CA LEU A 52 -1.43 -5.29 -11.81
C LEU A 52 -1.83 -4.08 -12.66
N ALA A 53 -2.26 -2.97 -12.03
CA ALA A 53 -2.65 -1.76 -12.74
C ALA A 53 -1.47 -1.08 -13.45
N GLN A 54 -0.29 -1.07 -12.83
CA GLN A 54 0.93 -0.56 -13.47
C GLN A 54 1.34 -1.43 -14.66
N GLY A 55 1.31 -2.76 -14.51
CA GLY A 55 1.59 -3.69 -15.61
C GLY A 55 0.60 -3.59 -16.77
N ALA A 56 -0.66 -3.25 -16.48
CA ALA A 56 -1.69 -3.01 -17.49
C ALA A 56 -1.62 -1.59 -18.11
N GLY A 57 -0.77 -0.70 -17.61
CA GLY A 57 -0.69 0.70 -18.06
C GLY A 57 -1.91 1.55 -17.68
N SER A 58 -2.76 1.08 -16.75
CA SER A 58 -3.96 1.78 -16.29
C SER A 58 -3.72 2.59 -15.01
N ALA A 59 -2.60 2.37 -14.33
CA ALA A 59 -2.23 3.14 -13.14
C ALA A 59 -1.84 4.58 -13.53
N PRO A 60 -2.39 5.60 -12.85
CA PRO A 60 -1.93 6.96 -13.04
C PRO A 60 -0.52 7.15 -12.43
N PRO A 61 0.23 8.20 -12.84
CA PRO A 61 1.58 8.45 -12.32
C PRO A 61 1.66 8.63 -10.80
N ASP A 62 0.58 9.11 -10.18
CA ASP A 62 0.44 9.39 -8.75
C ASP A 62 -0.25 8.24 -7.98
N VAL A 63 -0.31 7.01 -8.55
CA VAL A 63 -1.06 5.88 -7.97
C VAL A 63 -0.69 5.59 -6.51
N VAL A 64 0.59 5.68 -6.14
CA VAL A 64 1.04 5.44 -4.75
C VAL A 64 0.42 6.47 -3.80
N GLU A 65 0.53 7.76 -4.15
CA GLU A 65 0.00 8.85 -3.33
C GLU A 65 -1.52 8.73 -3.17
N ARG A 66 -2.23 8.40 -4.26
CA ARG A 66 -3.68 8.18 -4.23
C ARG A 66 -4.07 7.05 -3.30
N LEU A 67 -3.42 5.90 -3.41
CA LEU A 67 -3.74 4.74 -2.57
C LEU A 67 -3.40 5.00 -1.10
N SER A 68 -2.29 5.68 -0.81
CA SER A 68 -1.94 6.11 0.55
C SER A 68 -2.99 7.07 1.14
N ARG A 69 -3.50 8.02 0.34
CA ARG A 69 -4.57 8.94 0.77
C ARG A 69 -5.86 8.18 1.06
N MET A 70 -6.28 7.31 0.13
CA MET A 70 -7.47 6.47 0.32
C MET A 70 -7.41 5.62 1.59
N ALA A 71 -6.22 5.08 1.93
CA ALA A 71 -6.03 4.32 3.17
C ALA A 71 -6.20 5.18 4.43
N LYS A 72 -5.73 6.43 4.40
CA LYS A 72 -5.87 7.38 5.51
C LYS A 72 -7.32 7.82 5.67
N ASP A 73 -7.96 8.23 4.58
CA ASP A 73 -9.37 8.64 4.57
C ASP A 73 -10.29 7.51 5.08
N TRP A 74 -9.97 6.25 4.74
CA TRP A 74 -10.69 5.08 5.25
C TRP A 74 -10.54 4.89 6.76
N ALA A 75 -9.37 5.22 7.31
CA ALA A 75 -9.12 5.17 8.75
C ALA A 75 -10.00 6.16 9.49
N ASP A 76 -10.08 7.39 8.99
CA ASP A 76 -10.86 8.49 9.56
C ASP A 76 -12.36 8.13 9.55
N VAL A 77 -12.89 7.68 8.40
CA VAL A 77 -14.29 7.23 8.28
C VAL A 77 -14.61 6.08 9.26
N ASN A 78 -13.68 5.16 9.48
CA ASN A 78 -13.89 4.07 10.42
C ASN A 78 -13.78 4.49 11.88
N ALA A 79 -12.97 5.52 12.19
CA ALA A 79 -12.91 6.09 13.53
C ALA A 79 -14.23 6.78 13.88
N GLU A 80 -14.75 7.64 12.99
CA GLU A 80 -16.04 8.32 13.17
C GLU A 80 -17.22 7.33 13.33
N ARG A 81 -17.20 6.23 12.56
CA ARG A 81 -18.19 5.16 12.68
C ARG A 81 -18.16 4.51 14.07
N LYS A 82 -16.98 4.26 14.63
CA LYS A 82 -16.84 3.68 15.97
C LYS A 82 -17.36 4.63 17.04
N GLU A 83 -17.00 5.91 16.97
CA GLU A 83 -17.45 6.95 17.91
C GLU A 83 -18.98 7.10 17.93
N THR A 84 -19.61 7.03 16.75
CA THR A 84 -21.07 7.11 16.62
C THR A 84 -21.77 5.87 17.19
N THR A 85 -21.17 4.68 17.06
CA THR A 85 -21.73 3.44 17.63
C THR A 85 -21.51 3.28 19.12
N ASP A 86 -20.49 3.93 19.69
CA ASP A 86 -20.13 3.84 21.12
C ASP A 86 -20.84 4.88 22.00
N THR A 87 -21.75 5.71 21.46
CA THR A 87 -22.61 6.58 22.29
C THR A 87 -23.80 5.78 22.82
N PRO A 88 -23.87 5.42 24.12
CA PRO A 88 -25.07 4.84 24.69
C PRO A 88 -26.14 5.93 24.76
N GLY A 89 -27.36 5.60 24.35
CA GLY A 89 -28.51 6.51 24.36
C GLY A 89 -28.61 7.29 25.67
N SER A 90 -28.69 8.62 25.54
CA SER A 90 -29.20 9.51 26.59
C SER A 90 -30.70 9.33 26.79
#